data_AF-A0A9W9NSY2-F1
#
_entry.id   AF-A0A9W9NSY2-F1
#
_cell.length_a   1.000
_cell.length_b   1.000
_cell.length_c   1.000
_cell.angle_alpha   90.00
_cell.angle_beta   90.00
_cell.angle_gamma   90.00
#
_symmetry.space_group_name_H-M   'P 1'
#
loop_
_entity.id
_entity.type
_entity.pdbx_description
1 polymer ?
#
loop_
_entity_poly.entity_id
_entity_poly.type
_entity_poly.pdbx_seq_one_letter_code
_entity_poly.pdbx_strand_id
1 'polypeptide(L)'
;MAASDQIPEPEFDYEALPSNYGLGRNMLAGAFAGIAEHSVMYPVDLLKTRMQILHPSTGGLYTGLTNAVSTIYRIEGWRTLWKGVSSVIVGAGPAHAVYFGTYEIVKELAGGNVDDGHHPLAAALSGASATIASDALMNPFDVIKQRMQVHGSVHKSLMQCAKTVYKTEGLQAFYLSYPTTLCMTVPFTATQFVAYESISKFMNPKQDYDPFTHCMAGGLAGAFAAGITTPLDVVKTLLQTRGLAESEEIRSARGLWNAASIIKKRFGWGGFLRGMRPRIISTMPSTAICWTSYEMAKAYFKEQPLD
;
A
#
# COMPACT_ATOMS: atom_id res chain seq x y z
N MET A 1 -43.73 31.61 -8.66
CA MET A 1 -42.33 31.82 -9.07
C MET A 1 -41.49 31.35 -7.90
N ALA A 2 -41.08 30.09 -7.97
CA ALA A 2 -40.44 29.34 -6.92
C ALA A 2 -38.93 29.33 -7.17
N ALA A 3 -38.16 29.52 -6.10
CA ALA A 3 -36.89 28.85 -5.85
C ALA A 3 -36.57 29.10 -4.38
N SER A 4 -37.02 28.16 -3.53
CA SER A 4 -36.60 28.06 -2.14
C SER A 4 -35.09 27.85 -2.10
N ASP A 5 -34.40 28.64 -1.28
CA ASP A 5 -33.00 28.47 -0.91
C ASP A 5 -32.70 27.01 -0.57
N GLN A 6 -32.00 26.32 -1.48
CA GLN A 6 -31.36 25.05 -1.18
C GLN A 6 -30.06 25.37 -0.46
N ILE A 7 -30.09 25.20 0.86
CA ILE A 7 -28.91 25.11 1.72
C ILE A 7 -27.98 24.06 1.06
N PRO A 8 -26.72 24.38 0.73
CA PRO A 8 -25.80 23.41 0.16
C PRO A 8 -25.64 22.26 1.17
N GLU A 9 -26.04 21.05 0.76
CA GLU A 9 -25.88 19.86 1.59
C GLU A 9 -24.39 19.64 1.86
N PRO A 10 -24.02 19.25 3.10
CA PRO A 10 -22.64 19.11 3.49
C PRO A 10 -21.96 18.06 2.59
N GLU A 11 -20.89 18.48 1.93
CA GLU A 11 -19.99 17.63 1.17
C GLU A 11 -19.54 16.49 2.09
N PHE A 12 -20.08 15.29 1.87
CA PHE A 12 -19.83 14.13 2.70
C PHE A 12 -18.40 13.66 2.42
N ASP A 13 -17.45 14.28 3.12
CA ASP A 13 -16.04 13.95 3.08
C ASP A 13 -15.87 12.52 3.64
N TYR A 14 -15.79 11.57 2.72
CA TYR A 14 -15.77 10.13 2.98
C TYR A 14 -14.51 9.67 3.75
N GLU A 15 -13.46 10.50 3.73
CA GLU A 15 -12.24 10.33 4.53
C GLU A 15 -12.23 11.20 5.80
N ALA A 16 -13.15 12.15 5.92
CA ALA A 16 -13.36 12.85 7.18
C ALA A 16 -14.02 11.93 8.20
N LEU A 17 -13.39 11.89 9.36
CA LEU A 17 -13.89 11.29 10.57
C LEU A 17 -15.33 11.75 10.81
N PRO A 18 -16.33 10.85 10.89
CA PRO A 18 -17.65 11.26 11.36
C PRO A 18 -17.48 11.87 12.75
N SER A 19 -17.82 13.16 12.88
CA SER A 19 -17.62 13.99 14.09
C SER A 19 -18.28 13.43 15.35
N ASN A 20 -19.16 12.43 15.20
CA ASN A 20 -19.91 11.79 16.27
C ASN A 20 -19.27 10.49 16.81
N TYR A 21 -18.10 10.07 16.31
CA TYR A 21 -17.36 8.89 16.81
C TYR A 21 -15.99 9.28 17.35
N GLY A 22 -15.63 8.80 18.54
CA GLY A 22 -14.30 9.03 19.12
C GLY A 22 -13.17 8.58 18.18
N LEU A 23 -12.20 9.46 17.93
CA LEU A 23 -11.04 9.25 17.05
C LEU A 23 -10.39 7.86 17.22
N GLY A 24 -10.23 7.40 18.46
CA GLY A 24 -9.63 6.10 18.77
C GLY A 24 -10.42 4.88 18.24
N ARG A 25 -11.75 4.92 18.23
CA ARG A 25 -12.57 3.81 17.68
C ARG A 25 -12.43 3.71 16.17
N ASN A 26 -12.39 4.85 15.49
CA ASN A 26 -12.16 4.91 14.04
C ASN A 26 -10.75 4.44 13.66
N MET A 27 -9.74 4.82 14.46
CA MET A 27 -8.37 4.33 14.28
C MET A 27 -8.27 2.81 14.45
N LEU A 28 -8.93 2.24 15.46
CA LEU A 28 -8.97 0.78 15.67
C LEU A 28 -9.70 0.05 14.53
N ALA A 29 -10.82 0.61 14.05
CA ALA A 29 -11.55 0.07 12.91
C ALA A 29 -10.71 0.09 11.63
N GLY A 30 -10.00 1.20 11.37
CA GLY A 30 -9.08 1.32 10.24
C GLY A 30 -7.90 0.36 10.32
N ALA A 31 -7.28 0.23 11.49
CA ALA A 31 -6.18 -0.71 11.72
C ALA A 31 -6.63 -2.17 11.53
N PHE A 32 -7.82 -2.53 12.04
CA PHE A 32 -8.41 -3.84 11.80
C PHE A 32 -8.67 -4.10 10.32
N ALA A 33 -9.28 -3.14 9.63
CA ALA A 33 -9.56 -3.24 8.20
C ALA A 33 -8.28 -3.43 7.37
N GLY A 34 -7.22 -2.68 7.66
CA GLY A 34 -5.92 -2.82 6.99
C GLY A 34 -5.24 -4.15 7.28
N ILE A 35 -5.28 -4.65 8.53
CA ILE A 35 -4.72 -5.96 8.88
C ILE A 35 -5.51 -7.09 8.19
N ALA A 36 -6.84 -6.99 8.15
CA ALA A 36 -7.71 -7.96 7.49
C ALA A 36 -7.45 -7.99 5.98
N GLU A 37 -7.41 -6.82 5.33
CA GLU A 37 -7.08 -6.67 3.91
C GLU A 37 -5.73 -7.29 3.59
N HIS A 38 -4.66 -6.89 4.30
CA HIS A 38 -3.33 -7.45 4.09
C HIS A 38 -3.25 -8.96 4.34
N SER A 39 -4.03 -9.50 5.28
CA SER A 39 -4.03 -10.94 5.59
C SER A 39 -4.72 -11.78 4.50
N VAL A 40 -5.82 -11.27 3.95
CA VAL A 40 -6.58 -11.94 2.88
C VAL A 40 -5.89 -11.78 1.53
N MET A 41 -5.35 -10.59 1.24
CA MET A 41 -4.67 -10.28 -0.03
C MET A 41 -3.22 -10.79 -0.09
N TYR A 42 -2.68 -11.28 1.02
CA TYR A 42 -1.28 -11.72 1.11
C TYR A 42 -0.83 -12.74 0.04
N PRO A 43 -1.64 -13.75 -0.35
CA PRO A 43 -1.28 -14.66 -1.44
C PRO A 43 -1.06 -13.93 -2.78
N VAL A 44 -1.88 -12.91 -3.07
CA VAL A 44 -1.78 -12.12 -4.30
C VAL A 44 -0.55 -11.21 -4.26
N ASP A 45 -0.28 -10.61 -3.11
CA ASP A 45 0.95 -9.83 -2.85
C ASP A 45 2.21 -10.66 -3.09
N LEU A 46 2.24 -11.90 -2.60
CA LEU A 46 3.38 -12.79 -2.78
C LEU A 46 3.62 -13.11 -4.26
N LEU A 47 2.55 -13.35 -5.02
CA LEU A 47 2.64 -13.57 -6.47
C LEU A 47 3.18 -12.34 -7.18
N LYS A 48 2.63 -11.16 -6.87
CA LYS A 48 3.08 -9.87 -7.40
C LYS A 48 4.58 -9.68 -7.15
N THR A 49 5.03 -9.79 -5.90
CA THR A 49 6.43 -9.64 -5.52
C THR A 49 7.32 -10.61 -6.29
N ARG A 50 6.95 -11.89 -6.40
CA ARG A 50 7.74 -12.88 -7.14
C ARG A 50 7.83 -12.62 -8.64
N MET A 51 6.77 -12.08 -9.23
CA MET A 51 6.77 -11.68 -10.64
C MET A 51 7.56 -10.37 -10.88
N GLN A 52 7.68 -9.51 -9.88
CA GLN A 52 8.48 -8.27 -9.92
C GLN A 52 9.96 -8.50 -9.65
N ILE A 53 10.31 -9.54 -8.88
CA ILE A 53 11.71 -9.91 -8.63
C ILE A 53 12.36 -10.34 -9.94
N LEU A 54 13.35 -9.55 -10.34
CA LEU A 54 14.14 -9.74 -11.54
C LEU A 54 15.25 -10.78 -11.29
N HIS A 55 14.86 -12.04 -11.08
CA HIS A 55 15.79 -13.17 -11.00
C HIS A 55 15.98 -13.82 -12.39
N PRO A 56 17.21 -14.22 -12.78
CA PRO A 56 17.45 -14.96 -14.02
C PRO A 56 16.68 -16.29 -14.08
N SER A 57 16.52 -16.95 -12.93
CA SER A 57 15.94 -18.29 -12.78
C SER A 57 14.40 -18.32 -12.77
N THR A 58 13.72 -17.17 -12.56
CA THR A 58 12.25 -17.09 -12.51
C THR A 58 11.61 -16.66 -13.83
N GLY A 59 12.42 -16.22 -14.81
CA GLY A 59 11.94 -15.68 -16.09
C GLY A 59 11.08 -16.63 -16.93
N GLY A 60 11.11 -17.94 -16.64
CA GLY A 60 10.28 -18.95 -17.30
C GLY A 60 9.29 -19.71 -16.39
N LEU A 61 9.35 -19.56 -15.07
CA LEU A 61 8.51 -20.35 -14.15
C LEU A 61 7.08 -19.80 -14.01
N TYR A 62 6.89 -18.49 -14.20
CA TYR A 62 5.62 -17.82 -13.93
C TYR A 62 5.10 -17.11 -15.19
N THR A 63 4.52 -17.90 -16.11
CA THR A 63 3.90 -17.37 -17.35
C THR A 63 2.58 -16.65 -17.11
N GLY A 64 1.93 -16.86 -15.95
CA GLY A 64 0.69 -16.22 -15.55
C GLY A 64 0.33 -16.44 -14.08
N LEU A 65 -0.68 -15.71 -13.59
CA LEU A 65 -1.09 -15.71 -12.17
C LEU A 65 -1.53 -17.12 -11.70
N THR A 66 -2.35 -17.80 -12.51
CA THR A 66 -2.87 -19.14 -12.21
C THR A 66 -1.76 -20.19 -12.22
N ASN A 67 -0.86 -20.12 -13.20
CA ASN A 67 0.31 -20.98 -13.25
C ASN A 67 1.24 -20.75 -12.05
N ALA A 68 1.41 -19.50 -11.63
CA ALA A 68 2.20 -19.16 -10.46
C ALA A 68 1.61 -19.69 -9.15
N VAL A 69 0.30 -19.54 -8.94
CA VAL A 69 -0.38 -20.13 -7.78
C VAL A 69 -0.21 -21.65 -7.76
N SER A 70 -0.48 -22.32 -8.89
CA SER A 70 -0.37 -23.77 -9.01
C SER A 70 1.06 -24.26 -8.76
N THR A 71 2.05 -23.57 -9.31
CA THR A 71 3.47 -23.88 -9.14
C THR A 71 3.91 -23.74 -7.69
N ILE A 72 3.53 -22.64 -7.02
CA ILE A 72 3.87 -22.42 -5.61
C ILE A 72 3.20 -23.47 -4.72
N TYR A 73 1.92 -23.74 -4.97
CA TYR A 73 1.17 -24.75 -4.22
C TYR A 73 1.81 -26.14 -4.33
N ARG A 74 2.25 -26.54 -5.54
CA ARG A 74 2.83 -27.87 -5.80
C ARG A 74 4.28 -28.02 -5.32
N ILE A 75 5.10 -26.96 -5.42
CA ILE A 75 6.54 -27.02 -5.11
C ILE A 75 6.82 -26.66 -3.66
N GLU A 76 6.20 -25.59 -3.14
CA GLU A 76 6.55 -25.00 -1.83
C GLU A 76 5.45 -25.19 -0.78
N GLY A 77 4.27 -25.65 -1.19
CA GLY A 77 3.11 -25.84 -0.31
C GLY A 77 2.32 -24.57 -0.03
N TRP A 78 1.04 -24.75 0.34
CA TRP A 78 0.07 -23.66 0.50
C TRP A 78 0.42 -22.63 1.58
N ARG A 79 1.09 -23.04 2.66
CA ARG A 79 1.49 -22.12 3.75
C ARG A 79 2.48 -21.05 3.28
N THR A 80 3.23 -21.33 2.22
CA THR A 80 4.16 -20.38 1.63
C THR A 80 3.45 -19.12 1.13
N LEU A 81 2.18 -19.22 0.75
CA LEU A 81 1.38 -18.07 0.33
C LEU A 81 1.29 -16.98 1.39
N TRP A 82 1.41 -17.30 2.69
CA TRP A 82 1.39 -16.35 3.82
C TRP A 82 2.79 -16.01 4.37
N LYS A 83 3.86 -16.41 3.67
CA LYS A 83 5.23 -16.22 4.16
C LYS A 83 5.60 -14.73 4.23
N GLY A 84 5.87 -14.25 5.44
CA GLY A 84 6.23 -12.86 5.73
C GLY A 84 5.07 -11.97 6.18
N VAL A 85 3.83 -12.50 6.26
CA VAL A 85 2.64 -11.72 6.68
C VAL A 85 2.82 -11.10 8.06
N SER A 86 3.53 -11.78 8.95
CA SER A 86 3.89 -11.27 10.28
C SER A 86 4.64 -9.93 10.24
N SER A 87 5.41 -9.66 9.18
CA SER A 87 6.12 -8.38 9.02
C SER A 87 5.17 -7.21 8.82
N VAL A 88 4.17 -7.41 7.97
CA VAL A 88 3.17 -6.40 7.68
C VAL A 88 2.30 -6.16 8.90
N ILE A 89 1.83 -7.23 9.56
CA ILE A 89 0.96 -7.12 10.74
C ILE A 89 1.67 -6.36 11.88
N VAL A 90 2.93 -6.71 12.16
CA VAL A 90 3.70 -6.04 13.22
C VAL A 90 4.03 -4.59 12.87
N GLY A 91 4.31 -4.29 11.60
CA GLY A 91 4.62 -2.94 11.13
C GLY A 91 3.40 -2.02 11.03
N ALA A 92 2.23 -2.55 10.67
CA ALA A 92 1.04 -1.76 10.37
C ALA A 92 0.53 -0.95 11.57
N GLY A 93 0.35 -1.57 12.74
CA GLY A 93 -0.17 -0.86 13.92
C GLY A 93 0.64 0.40 14.29
N PRO A 94 1.96 0.27 14.55
CA PRO A 94 2.80 1.41 14.86
C PRO A 94 2.88 2.45 13.73
N ALA A 95 2.86 2.03 12.46
CA ALA A 95 2.89 2.95 11.33
C ALA A 95 1.64 3.83 11.27
N HIS A 96 0.45 3.27 11.55
CA HIS A 96 -0.79 4.04 11.65
C HIS A 96 -0.77 5.00 12.84
N ALA A 97 -0.27 4.56 14.00
CA ALA A 97 -0.14 5.44 15.17
C ALA A 97 0.75 6.66 14.87
N VAL A 98 1.88 6.44 14.19
CA VAL A 98 2.77 7.53 13.73
C VAL A 98 2.08 8.41 12.69
N TYR A 99 1.33 7.84 11.76
CA TYR A 99 0.57 8.60 10.76
C TYR A 99 -0.40 9.58 11.43
N PHE A 100 -1.32 9.08 12.26
CA PHE A 100 -2.32 9.92 12.91
C PHE A 100 -1.69 10.92 13.88
N GLY A 101 -0.71 10.51 14.68
CA GLY A 101 -0.02 11.42 15.60
C GLY A 101 0.68 12.57 14.86
N THR A 102 1.38 12.25 13.76
CA THR A 102 2.06 13.28 12.93
C THR A 102 1.04 14.17 12.23
N TYR A 103 -0.05 13.60 11.74
CA TYR A 103 -1.12 14.35 11.07
C TYR A 103 -1.72 15.40 12.02
N GLU A 104 -2.13 15.01 13.23
CA GLU A 104 -2.72 15.93 14.20
C GLU A 104 -1.73 17.01 14.65
N ILE A 105 -0.48 16.65 14.96
CA ILE A 105 0.55 17.62 15.36
C ILE A 105 0.80 18.64 14.25
N VAL A 106 0.97 18.19 13.00
CA VAL A 106 1.26 19.10 11.88
C VAL A 106 0.04 19.95 11.54
N LYS A 107 -1.17 19.40 11.67
CA LYS A 107 -2.41 20.14 11.44
C LYS A 107 -2.62 21.24 12.47
N GLU A 108 -2.36 20.94 13.74
CA GLU A 108 -2.40 21.92 14.83
C GLU A 108 -1.36 23.04 14.61
N LEU A 109 -0.11 22.67 14.31
CA LEU A 109 0.98 23.63 14.05
C LEU A 109 0.74 24.48 12.80
N ALA A 110 0.08 23.94 11.77
CA ALA A 110 -0.28 24.65 10.54
C ALA A 110 -1.51 25.56 10.70
N GLY A 111 -2.10 25.64 11.89
CA GLY A 111 -3.28 26.45 12.16
C GLY A 111 -4.58 25.86 11.60
N GLY A 112 -4.59 24.59 11.20
CA GLY A 112 -5.76 23.92 10.62
C GLY A 112 -6.88 23.63 11.62
N ASN A 113 -6.69 23.96 12.90
CA ASN A 113 -7.66 23.81 13.98
C ASN A 113 -8.14 25.17 14.55
N VAL A 114 -7.72 26.29 13.94
CA VAL A 114 -7.94 27.64 14.49
C VAL A 114 -9.30 28.22 14.05
N ASP A 115 -9.81 27.84 12.89
CA ASP A 115 -11.14 28.20 12.36
C ASP A 115 -11.81 26.96 11.74
N ASP A 116 -13.15 26.85 11.80
CA ASP A 116 -13.95 25.80 11.11
C ASP A 116 -13.91 25.91 9.56
N GLY A 117 -12.97 26.69 9.02
CA GLY A 117 -12.77 26.87 7.59
C GLY A 117 -12.02 25.71 6.94
N HIS A 118 -12.26 25.51 5.64
CA HIS A 118 -11.48 24.56 4.85
C HIS A 118 -10.04 25.06 4.68
N HIS A 119 -9.07 24.39 5.33
CA HIS A 119 -7.63 24.66 5.22
C HIS A 119 -6.91 23.58 4.40
N PRO A 120 -7.04 23.56 3.06
CA PRO A 120 -6.50 22.50 2.22
C PRO A 120 -4.96 22.41 2.28
N LEU A 121 -4.27 23.55 2.48
CA LEU A 121 -2.81 23.56 2.62
C LEU A 121 -2.35 22.91 3.93
N ALA A 122 -3.05 23.18 5.04
CA ALA A 122 -2.74 22.56 6.33
C ALA A 122 -2.98 21.04 6.27
N ALA A 123 -4.09 20.62 5.67
CA ALA A 123 -4.40 19.19 5.45
C ALA A 123 -3.36 18.51 4.54
N ALA A 124 -2.95 19.15 3.44
CA ALA A 124 -1.95 18.63 2.52
C ALA A 124 -0.57 18.49 3.18
N LEU A 125 -0.11 19.50 3.93
CA LEU A 125 1.16 19.47 4.65
C LEU A 125 1.15 18.39 5.75
N SER A 126 0.02 18.25 6.45
CA SER A 126 -0.17 17.23 7.49
C SER A 126 -0.17 15.83 6.90
N GLY A 127 -0.92 15.60 5.82
CA GLY A 127 -0.96 14.32 5.11
C GLY A 127 0.41 13.93 4.52
N ALA A 128 1.12 14.88 3.92
CA ALA A 128 2.47 14.63 3.40
C ALA A 128 3.47 14.27 4.52
N SER A 129 3.49 15.04 5.61
CA SER A 129 4.37 14.81 6.74
C SER A 129 4.06 13.49 7.45
N ALA A 130 2.78 13.18 7.64
CA ALA A 130 2.32 11.92 8.21
C ALA A 130 2.71 10.72 7.34
N THR A 131 2.57 10.82 6.02
CA THR A 131 2.96 9.77 5.08
C THR A 131 4.47 9.52 5.14
N ILE A 132 5.29 10.58 5.16
CA ILE A 132 6.75 10.48 5.28
C ILE A 132 7.12 9.78 6.60
N ALA A 133 6.57 10.22 7.73
CA ALA A 133 6.88 9.65 9.04
C ALA A 133 6.43 8.18 9.15
N SER A 134 5.22 7.87 8.67
CA SER A 134 4.67 6.51 8.68
C SER A 134 5.45 5.57 7.77
N ASP A 135 5.77 5.98 6.54
CA ASP A 135 6.57 5.20 5.60
C ASP A 135 7.98 4.95 6.14
N ALA A 136 8.57 5.90 6.87
CA ALA A 136 9.88 5.70 7.51
C ALA A 136 9.86 4.57 8.55
N LEU A 137 8.75 4.42 9.29
CA LEU A 137 8.56 3.31 10.23
C LEU A 137 8.27 2.00 9.49
N MET A 138 7.44 2.04 8.44
CA MET A 138 7.03 0.85 7.69
C MET A 138 8.16 0.27 6.82
N ASN A 139 9.08 1.10 6.31
CA ASN A 139 10.05 0.67 5.30
C ASN A 139 10.94 -0.54 5.72
N PRO A 140 11.44 -0.64 6.97
CA PRO A 140 12.14 -1.84 7.44
C PRO A 140 11.29 -3.12 7.38
N PHE A 141 10.00 -3.04 7.73
CA PHE A 141 9.07 -4.17 7.68
C PHE A 141 8.76 -4.57 6.23
N ASP A 142 8.66 -3.60 5.33
CA ASP A 142 8.54 -3.81 3.89
C ASP A 142 9.76 -4.56 3.34
N VAL A 143 10.98 -4.14 3.69
CA VAL A 143 12.22 -4.81 3.25
C VAL A 143 12.25 -6.27 3.72
N ILE A 144 11.87 -6.52 4.98
CA ILE A 144 11.79 -7.89 5.52
C ILE A 144 10.72 -8.71 4.77
N LYS A 145 9.52 -8.15 4.56
CA LYS A 145 8.43 -8.78 3.79
C LYS A 145 8.94 -9.25 2.43
N GLN A 146 9.53 -8.35 1.65
CA GLN A 146 10.01 -8.65 0.29
C GLN A 146 11.07 -9.75 0.29
N ARG A 147 12.03 -9.71 1.23
CA ARG A 147 13.08 -10.74 1.36
C ARG A 147 12.55 -12.10 1.79
N MET A 148 11.50 -12.15 2.61
CA MET A 148 10.84 -13.40 2.98
C MET A 148 9.99 -13.97 1.83
N GLN A 149 9.45 -13.12 0.96
CA GLN A 149 8.61 -13.51 -0.17
C GLN A 149 9.38 -14.02 -1.40
N VAL A 150 10.70 -13.77 -1.49
CA VAL A 150 11.55 -14.32 -2.56
C VAL A 150 11.44 -15.85 -2.62
N HIS A 151 11.36 -16.40 -3.84
CA HIS A 151 11.37 -17.84 -4.06
C HIS A 151 12.63 -18.48 -3.47
N GLY A 152 12.47 -19.59 -2.74
CA GLY A 152 13.60 -20.25 -2.07
C GLY A 152 14.20 -19.49 -0.89
N SER A 153 13.55 -18.42 -0.39
CA SER A 153 14.08 -17.62 0.72
C SER A 153 14.40 -18.48 1.96
N VAL A 154 15.65 -18.36 2.43
CA VAL A 154 16.16 -19.06 3.62
C VAL A 154 15.55 -18.57 4.94
N HIS A 155 14.87 -17.42 4.90
CA HIS A 155 14.31 -16.79 6.09
C HIS A 155 12.96 -17.40 6.46
N LYS A 156 12.88 -18.00 7.66
CA LYS A 156 11.66 -18.60 8.19
C LYS A 156 10.88 -17.67 9.13
N SER A 157 11.57 -16.73 9.77
CA SER A 157 10.97 -15.77 10.69
C SER A 157 11.43 -14.34 10.44
N LEU A 158 10.60 -13.39 10.85
CA LEU A 158 10.88 -11.95 10.78
C LEU A 158 12.21 -11.62 11.45
N MET A 159 12.41 -12.07 12.69
CA MET A 159 13.59 -11.76 13.49
C MET A 159 14.87 -12.36 12.87
N GLN A 160 14.78 -13.55 12.30
CA GLN A 160 15.90 -14.16 11.60
C GLN A 160 16.27 -13.33 10.36
N CYS A 161 15.28 -12.92 9.56
CA CYS A 161 15.51 -12.07 8.40
C CYS A 161 16.15 -10.74 8.81
N ALA A 162 15.56 -10.02 9.77
CA ALA A 162 16.08 -8.75 10.26
C ALA A 162 17.53 -8.87 10.75
N LYS A 163 17.83 -9.90 11.54
CA LYS A 163 19.19 -10.16 12.05
C LYS A 163 20.18 -10.47 10.94
N THR A 164 19.78 -11.26 9.93
CA THR A 164 20.66 -11.54 8.78
C THR A 164 20.94 -10.27 8.00
N VAL A 165 19.91 -9.52 7.61
CA VAL A 165 20.05 -8.27 6.83
C VAL A 165 20.95 -7.27 7.56
N TYR A 166 20.73 -7.07 8.86
CA TYR A 166 21.55 -6.19 9.68
C TYR A 166 23.01 -6.62 9.70
N LYS A 167 23.29 -7.93 9.86
CA LYS A 167 24.67 -8.45 9.91
C LYS A 167 25.38 -8.42 8.56
N THR A 168 24.67 -8.64 7.45
CA THR A 168 25.31 -8.77 6.13
C THR A 168 25.40 -7.45 5.38
N GLU A 169 24.43 -6.55 5.55
CA GLU A 169 24.32 -5.31 4.77
C GLU A 169 24.19 -4.05 5.61
N GLY A 170 24.03 -4.18 6.94
CA GLY A 170 23.90 -3.05 7.86
C GLY A 170 22.53 -2.36 7.82
N LEU A 171 22.42 -1.25 8.58
CA LEU A 171 21.18 -0.49 8.70
C LEU A 171 20.72 0.18 7.40
N GLN A 172 21.67 0.56 6.53
CA GLN A 172 21.35 1.23 5.27
C GLN A 172 20.47 0.37 4.35
N ALA A 173 20.57 -0.96 4.44
CA ALA A 173 19.75 -1.87 3.64
C ALA A 173 18.25 -1.72 3.90
N PHE A 174 17.86 -1.35 5.12
CA PHE A 174 16.46 -1.15 5.49
C PHE A 174 15.87 0.16 4.96
N TYR A 175 16.70 1.14 4.58
CA TYR A 175 16.25 2.48 4.17
C TYR A 175 16.67 2.86 2.75
N LEU A 176 17.42 2.02 2.05
CA LEU A 176 17.89 2.32 0.70
C LEU A 176 16.74 2.57 -0.31
N SER A 177 15.64 1.84 -0.16
CA SER A 177 14.45 1.97 -1.00
C SER A 177 13.56 3.14 -0.60
N TYR A 178 13.76 3.74 0.58
CA TYR A 178 12.85 4.73 1.15
C TYR A 178 12.61 5.94 0.22
N PRO A 179 13.64 6.57 -0.39
CA PRO A 179 13.41 7.65 -1.35
C PRO A 179 12.59 7.20 -2.57
N THR A 180 12.79 5.95 -3.02
CA THR A 180 12.01 5.38 -4.14
C THR A 180 10.57 5.12 -3.73
N THR A 181 10.35 4.65 -2.49
CA THR A 181 9.02 4.47 -1.92
C THR A 181 8.27 5.80 -1.92
N LEU A 182 8.85 6.88 -1.40
CA LEU A 182 8.21 8.21 -1.41
C LEU A 182 7.91 8.71 -2.84
N CYS A 183 8.86 8.57 -3.76
CA CYS A 183 8.65 8.94 -5.16
C CYS A 183 7.53 8.12 -5.85
N MET A 184 7.19 6.94 -5.32
CA MET A 184 6.10 6.10 -5.81
C MET A 184 4.77 6.44 -5.12
N THR A 185 4.78 6.60 -3.79
CA THR A 185 3.58 6.81 -2.98
C THR A 185 2.85 8.08 -3.39
N VAL A 186 3.58 9.20 -3.58
CA VAL A 186 2.96 10.50 -3.90
C VAL A 186 2.24 10.49 -5.26
N PRO A 187 2.83 10.01 -6.38
CA PRO A 187 2.09 9.88 -7.63
C PRO A 187 0.95 8.86 -7.55
N PHE A 188 1.11 7.78 -6.77
CA PHE A 188 0.08 6.75 -6.62
C PHE A 188 -1.17 7.34 -5.97
N THR A 189 -1.03 8.00 -4.82
CA THR A 189 -2.14 8.61 -4.09
C THR A 189 -2.79 9.70 -4.92
N ALA A 190 -2.02 10.64 -5.47
CA ALA A 190 -2.55 11.73 -6.28
C ALA A 190 -3.36 11.22 -7.50
N THR A 191 -2.83 10.22 -8.22
CA THR A 191 -3.53 9.64 -9.37
C THR A 191 -4.78 8.88 -8.93
N GLN A 192 -4.71 8.13 -7.83
CA GLN A 192 -5.86 7.40 -7.30
C GLN A 192 -6.99 8.35 -6.90
N PHE A 193 -6.69 9.43 -6.19
CA PHE A 193 -7.70 10.43 -5.78
C PHE A 193 -8.39 11.05 -6.99
N VAL A 194 -7.62 11.56 -7.95
CA VAL A 194 -8.16 12.21 -9.17
C VAL A 194 -9.00 11.23 -10.00
N ALA A 195 -8.50 9.99 -10.17
CA ALA A 195 -9.22 8.96 -10.89
C ALA A 195 -10.50 8.54 -10.15
N TYR A 196 -10.44 8.41 -8.83
CA TYR A 196 -11.57 8.05 -7.99
C TYR A 196 -12.68 9.09 -8.07
N GLU A 197 -12.34 10.37 -7.92
CA GLU A 197 -13.31 11.48 -8.02
C GLU A 197 -13.99 11.50 -9.39
N SER A 198 -13.21 11.34 -10.46
CA SER A 198 -13.72 11.34 -11.84
C SER A 198 -14.65 10.14 -12.10
N ILE A 199 -14.26 8.94 -11.68
CA ILE A 199 -15.03 7.71 -11.89
C ILE A 199 -16.29 7.71 -11.01
N SER A 200 -16.18 8.16 -9.76
CA SER A 200 -17.30 8.24 -8.82
C SER A 200 -18.35 9.24 -9.31
N LYS A 201 -17.96 10.44 -9.77
CA LYS A 201 -18.88 11.42 -10.38
C LYS A 201 -19.59 10.90 -11.61
N PHE A 202 -18.90 10.09 -12.42
CA PHE A 202 -19.49 9.47 -13.62
C PHE A 202 -20.49 8.35 -13.27
N MET A 203 -20.15 7.50 -12.29
CA MET A 203 -20.94 6.33 -11.93
C MET A 203 -22.11 6.64 -10.98
N ASN A 204 -21.95 7.64 -10.11
CA ASN A 204 -22.96 8.06 -9.14
C ASN A 204 -23.16 9.59 -9.18
N PRO A 205 -23.83 10.11 -10.22
CA PRO A 205 -24.07 11.55 -10.34
C PRO A 205 -24.96 12.14 -9.24
N LYS A 206 -25.71 11.28 -8.53
CA LYS A 206 -26.64 11.67 -7.45
C LYS A 206 -25.99 11.67 -6.06
N GLN A 207 -24.75 11.17 -5.95
CA GLN A 207 -24.04 10.99 -4.68
C GLN A 207 -24.80 10.17 -3.63
N ASP A 208 -25.68 9.26 -4.07
CA ASP A 208 -26.39 8.34 -3.17
C ASP A 208 -25.43 7.31 -2.57
N TYR A 209 -25.70 6.83 -1.36
CA TYR A 209 -24.86 5.80 -0.72
C TYR A 209 -25.01 4.45 -1.45
N ASP A 210 -24.02 4.09 -2.27
CA ASP A 210 -23.91 2.79 -2.93
C ASP A 210 -22.53 2.15 -2.71
N PRO A 211 -22.45 1.11 -1.84
CA PRO A 211 -21.25 0.30 -1.63
C PRO A 211 -20.61 -0.25 -2.91
N PHE A 212 -21.43 -0.64 -3.88
CA PHE A 212 -20.93 -1.27 -5.10
C PHE A 212 -20.21 -0.25 -5.98
N THR A 213 -20.81 0.93 -6.17
CA THR A 213 -20.17 2.07 -6.85
C THR A 213 -18.86 2.43 -6.17
N HIS A 214 -18.80 2.48 -4.84
CA HIS A 214 -17.56 2.77 -4.11
C HIS A 214 -16.45 1.75 -4.40
N CYS A 215 -16.76 0.45 -4.30
CA CYS A 215 -15.78 -0.61 -4.54
C CYS A 215 -15.30 -0.62 -6.00
N MET A 216 -16.20 -0.39 -6.94
CA MET A 216 -15.87 -0.37 -8.37
C MET A 216 -15.10 0.91 -8.75
N ALA A 217 -15.51 2.08 -8.28
CA ALA A 217 -14.79 3.34 -8.51
C ALA A 217 -13.40 3.31 -7.87
N GLY A 218 -13.29 2.88 -6.61
CA GLY A 218 -12.02 2.72 -5.91
C GLY A 218 -11.12 1.68 -6.57
N GLY A 219 -11.68 0.53 -6.97
CA GLY A 219 -10.95 -0.52 -7.66
C GLY A 219 -10.41 -0.08 -9.02
N LEU A 220 -11.22 0.61 -9.83
CA LEU A 220 -10.80 1.13 -11.15
C LEU A 220 -9.77 2.27 -11.03
N ALA A 221 -9.99 3.19 -10.09
CA ALA A 221 -9.05 4.28 -9.81
C ALA A 221 -7.70 3.73 -9.34
N GLY A 222 -7.72 2.80 -8.39
CA GLY A 222 -6.51 2.15 -7.90
C GLY A 222 -5.82 1.30 -8.96
N ALA A 223 -6.56 0.61 -9.83
CA ALA A 223 -6.02 -0.10 -10.99
C ALA A 223 -5.29 0.85 -11.96
N PHE A 224 -5.86 2.01 -12.24
CA PHE A 224 -5.26 3.03 -13.09
C PHE A 224 -3.98 3.62 -12.46
N ALA A 225 -4.05 4.00 -11.17
CA ALA A 225 -2.89 4.46 -10.41
C ALA A 225 -1.78 3.39 -10.32
N ALA A 226 -2.17 2.12 -10.15
CA ALA A 226 -1.26 0.99 -10.16
C ALA A 226 -0.57 0.84 -11.53
N GLY A 227 -1.28 0.98 -12.64
CA GLY A 227 -0.69 0.96 -13.97
C GLY A 227 0.43 1.99 -14.13
N ILE A 228 0.12 3.26 -13.82
CA ILE A 228 1.05 4.40 -13.97
C ILE A 228 2.30 4.26 -13.09
N THR A 229 2.13 3.79 -11.85
CA THR A 229 3.23 3.73 -10.88
C THR A 229 4.00 2.41 -10.90
N THR A 230 3.62 1.45 -11.76
CA THR A 230 4.29 0.13 -11.82
C THR A 230 5.81 0.23 -12.08
N PRO A 231 6.31 1.11 -12.96
CA PRO A 231 7.74 1.26 -13.16
C PRO A 231 8.53 1.59 -11.89
N LEU A 232 7.97 2.43 -11.02
CA LEU A 232 8.59 2.81 -9.75
C LEU A 232 8.53 1.67 -8.73
N ASP A 233 7.43 0.93 -8.72
CA ASP A 233 7.25 -0.26 -7.86
C ASP A 233 8.28 -1.34 -8.20
N VAL A 234 8.54 -1.60 -9.50
CA VAL A 234 9.59 -2.56 -9.91
C VAL A 234 10.98 -2.10 -9.44
N VAL A 235 11.28 -0.80 -9.50
CA VAL A 235 12.55 -0.27 -8.99
C VAL A 235 12.64 -0.42 -7.46
N LYS A 236 11.57 -0.11 -6.73
CA LYS A 236 11.46 -0.33 -5.28
C LYS A 236 11.75 -1.79 -4.95
N THR A 237 11.07 -2.74 -5.60
CA THR A 237 11.26 -4.18 -5.37
C THR A 237 12.70 -4.61 -5.62
N LEU A 238 13.33 -4.17 -6.73
CA LEU A 238 14.73 -4.50 -7.00
C LEU A 238 15.64 -4.04 -5.85
N LEU A 239 15.49 -2.80 -5.38
CA LEU A 239 16.31 -2.28 -4.28
C LEU A 239 16.06 -3.03 -2.96
N GLN A 240 14.82 -3.43 -2.68
CA GLN A 240 14.46 -4.17 -1.46
C GLN A 240 14.97 -5.62 -1.46
N THR A 241 15.07 -6.26 -2.63
CA THR A 241 15.53 -7.65 -2.76
C THR A 241 16.97 -7.80 -3.24
N ARG A 242 17.69 -6.70 -3.53
CA ARG A 242 19.04 -6.75 -4.13
C ARG A 242 20.05 -7.61 -3.38
N GLY A 243 19.93 -7.68 -2.05
CA GLY A 243 20.84 -8.45 -1.19
C GLY A 243 20.78 -9.96 -1.41
N LEU A 244 19.71 -10.44 -2.04
CA LEU A 244 19.50 -11.84 -2.39
C LEU A 244 19.86 -12.14 -3.86
N ALA A 245 20.19 -11.13 -4.66
CA ALA A 245 20.49 -11.30 -6.07
C ALA A 245 21.83 -12.01 -6.27
N GLU A 246 21.90 -12.95 -7.23
CA GLU A 246 23.14 -13.65 -7.59
C GLU A 246 24.12 -12.73 -8.34
N SER A 247 23.60 -11.79 -9.15
CA SER A 247 24.43 -10.88 -9.92
C SER A 247 24.96 -9.73 -9.06
N GLU A 248 26.28 -9.51 -9.12
CA GLU A 248 26.96 -8.41 -8.42
C GLU A 248 26.44 -7.02 -8.83
N GLU A 249 26.06 -6.85 -10.10
CA GLU A 249 25.48 -5.59 -10.60
C GLU A 249 24.17 -5.23 -9.88
N ILE A 250 23.27 -6.20 -9.66
CA ILE A 250 22.02 -5.95 -8.91
C ILE A 250 22.33 -5.73 -7.43
N ARG A 251 23.24 -6.51 -6.83
CA ARG A 251 23.63 -6.34 -5.41
C ARG A 251 24.21 -4.96 -5.12
N SER A 252 24.96 -4.41 -6.07
CA SER A 252 25.56 -3.08 -5.97
C SER A 252 24.61 -1.94 -6.34
N ALA A 253 23.34 -2.21 -6.66
CA ALA A 253 22.38 -1.20 -7.08
C ALA A 253 22.17 -0.11 -6.00
N ARG A 254 22.53 1.13 -6.30
CA ARG A 254 22.45 2.27 -5.35
C ARG A 254 21.38 3.27 -5.79
N GLY A 255 20.21 3.19 -5.17
CA GLY A 255 19.12 4.14 -5.36
C GLY A 255 18.37 4.00 -6.69
N LEU A 256 17.40 4.90 -6.89
CA LEU A 256 16.39 4.85 -7.95
C LEU A 256 16.99 4.80 -9.37
N TRP A 257 17.84 5.76 -9.70
CA TRP A 257 18.37 5.91 -11.06
C TRP A 257 19.30 4.78 -11.48
N ASN A 258 20.15 4.32 -10.55
CA ASN A 258 21.05 3.22 -10.80
C ASN A 258 20.27 1.91 -10.99
N ALA A 259 19.29 1.64 -10.13
CA ALA A 259 18.41 0.50 -10.28
C ALA A 259 17.61 0.54 -11.60
N ALA A 260 17.04 1.69 -11.97
CA ALA A 260 16.35 1.86 -13.25
C ALA A 260 17.27 1.60 -14.45
N SER A 261 18.52 2.07 -14.38
CA SER A 261 19.53 1.81 -15.43
C SER A 261 19.84 0.33 -15.58
N ILE A 262 19.99 -0.41 -14.46
CA ILE A 262 20.21 -1.86 -14.46
C ILE A 262 19.02 -2.59 -15.10
N ILE A 263 17.78 -2.21 -14.73
CA ILE A 263 16.57 -2.80 -15.30
C ILE A 263 16.54 -2.60 -16.82
N LYS A 264 16.77 -1.37 -17.27
CA LYS A 264 16.77 -1.04 -18.70
C LYS A 264 17.84 -1.81 -19.47
N LYS A 265 19.06 -1.91 -18.93
CA LYS A 265 20.17 -2.63 -19.58
C LYS A 265 19.92 -4.14 -19.67
N ARG A 266 19.39 -4.74 -18.61
CA ARG A 266 19.32 -6.20 -18.46
C ARG A 266 18.01 -6.81 -18.94
N PHE A 267 16.91 -6.06 -18.87
CA PHE A 267 15.55 -6.55 -19.18
C PHE A 267 14.80 -5.65 -20.17
N GLY A 268 15.41 -4.58 -20.65
CA GLY A 268 14.77 -3.63 -21.56
C GLY A 268 13.59 -2.88 -20.92
N TRP A 269 12.79 -2.24 -21.76
CA TRP A 269 11.60 -1.50 -21.32
C TRP A 269 10.50 -2.40 -20.74
N GLY A 270 10.41 -3.65 -21.20
CA GLY A 270 9.47 -4.63 -20.66
C GLY A 270 9.74 -5.00 -19.19
N GLY A 271 10.98 -4.81 -18.71
CA GLY A 271 11.34 -5.04 -17.31
C GLY A 271 10.53 -4.18 -16.33
N PHE A 272 10.23 -2.93 -16.70
CA PHE A 272 9.49 -1.98 -15.85
C PHE A 272 7.99 -2.30 -15.71
N LEU A 273 7.44 -3.14 -16.58
CA LEU A 273 6.02 -3.53 -16.57
C LEU A 273 5.80 -4.92 -15.95
N ARG A 274 6.86 -5.54 -15.41
CA ARG A 274 6.74 -6.83 -14.74
C ARG A 274 5.90 -6.72 -13.49
N GLY A 275 4.97 -7.66 -13.33
CA GLY A 275 4.01 -7.64 -12.21
C GLY A 275 2.89 -6.62 -12.34
N MET A 276 2.74 -5.91 -13.47
CA MET A 276 1.64 -4.96 -13.67
C MET A 276 0.26 -5.63 -13.58
N ARG A 277 0.10 -6.78 -14.25
CA ARG A 277 -1.17 -7.54 -14.26
C ARG A 277 -1.65 -7.95 -12.86
N PRO A 278 -0.84 -8.66 -12.04
CA PRO A 278 -1.28 -9.00 -10.68
C PRO A 278 -1.58 -7.76 -9.85
N ARG A 279 -0.81 -6.67 -10.03
CA ARG A 279 -1.05 -5.42 -9.31
C ARG A 279 -2.41 -4.82 -9.63
N ILE A 280 -2.75 -4.69 -10.92
CA ILE A 280 -4.05 -4.18 -11.38
C ILE A 280 -5.21 -5.06 -10.90
N ILE A 281 -5.08 -6.38 -11.04
CA ILE A 281 -6.14 -7.33 -10.67
C ILE A 281 -6.36 -7.35 -9.15
N SER A 282 -5.30 -7.13 -8.36
CA SER A 282 -5.38 -7.15 -6.90
C SER A 282 -6.11 -5.95 -6.30
N THR A 283 -6.23 -4.82 -7.03
CA THR A 283 -6.72 -3.57 -6.46
C THR A 283 -8.20 -3.62 -6.11
N MET A 284 -9.06 -4.10 -7.00
CA MET A 284 -10.50 -4.18 -6.74
C MET A 284 -10.85 -5.11 -5.55
N PRO A 285 -10.32 -6.34 -5.45
CA PRO A 285 -10.53 -7.19 -4.27
C PRO A 285 -9.98 -6.57 -2.98
N SER A 286 -8.81 -5.94 -3.03
CA SER A 286 -8.22 -5.24 -1.88
C SER A 286 -9.13 -4.12 -1.37
N THR A 287 -9.62 -3.25 -2.28
CA THR A 287 -10.57 -2.18 -1.93
C THR A 287 -11.86 -2.74 -1.32
N ALA A 288 -12.43 -3.79 -1.91
CA ALA A 288 -13.66 -4.40 -1.41
C ALA A 288 -13.49 -5.03 -0.02
N ILE A 289 -12.37 -5.72 0.23
CA ILE A 289 -12.08 -6.33 1.54
C ILE A 289 -11.83 -5.25 2.59
N CYS A 290 -11.02 -4.24 2.28
CA CYS A 290 -10.74 -3.13 3.19
C CYS A 290 -12.06 -2.44 3.61
N TRP A 291 -12.89 -2.12 2.62
CA TRP A 291 -14.18 -1.48 2.85
C TRP A 291 -15.13 -2.33 3.70
N THR A 292 -15.33 -3.59 3.32
CA THR A 292 -16.22 -4.50 4.04
C THR A 292 -15.74 -4.70 5.47
N SER A 293 -14.43 -4.85 5.67
CA SER A 293 -13.83 -5.01 7.01
C SER A 293 -13.99 -3.75 7.86
N TYR A 294 -13.89 -2.58 7.24
CA TYR A 294 -14.10 -1.29 7.92
C TYR A 294 -15.56 -1.10 8.34
N GLU A 295 -16.53 -1.39 7.46
CA GLU A 295 -17.96 -1.33 7.81
C GLU A 295 -18.32 -2.32 8.92
N MET A 296 -17.82 -3.56 8.85
CA MET A 296 -18.02 -4.55 9.91
C MET A 296 -17.44 -4.09 11.25
N ALA A 297 -16.21 -3.55 11.24
CA ALA A 297 -15.58 -3.02 12.45
C ALA A 297 -16.38 -1.84 13.03
N LYS A 298 -16.82 -0.90 12.18
CA LYS A 298 -17.68 0.20 12.60
C LYS A 298 -18.96 -0.33 13.23
N ALA A 299 -19.69 -1.21 12.55
CA ALA A 299 -20.95 -1.79 13.05
C ALA A 299 -20.76 -2.42 14.44
N TYR A 300 -19.70 -3.20 14.63
CA TYR A 300 -19.36 -3.79 15.92
C TYR A 300 -19.10 -2.74 17.02
N PHE A 301 -18.35 -1.68 16.71
CA PHE A 301 -18.08 -0.59 17.67
C PHE A 301 -19.30 0.32 17.93
N LYS A 302 -20.32 0.32 17.06
CA LYS A 302 -21.60 1.01 17.31
C LYS A 302 -22.45 0.28 18.35
N GLU A 303 -22.38 -1.04 18.38
CA GLU A 303 -23.20 -1.88 19.26
C GLU A 303 -22.68 -1.93 20.71
N GLN A 304 -21.45 -1.48 20.97
CA GLN A 304 -20.91 -1.41 22.34
C GLN A 304 -21.25 -0.07 23.02
N PRO A 305 -22.08 -0.06 24.08
CA PRO A 305 -22.31 1.14 24.87
C PRO A 305 -21.02 1.64 25.52
N LEU A 306 -20.92 2.96 25.70
CA LEU A 306 -19.82 3.62 26.42
C LEU A 306 -19.95 3.28 27.90
N ASP A 307 -19.01 2.48 28.43
CA ASP A 307 -18.71 2.44 29.86
C ASP A 307 -17.76 3.60 30.24
#